data_AF-A0A7W0T9E2-F1
#
_entry.id   AF-A0A7W0T9E2-F1
#
_cell.length_a   1.000
_cell.length_b   1.000
_cell.length_c   1.000
_cell.angle_alpha   90.00
_cell.angle_beta   90.00
_cell.angle_gamma   90.00
#
_symmetry.space_group_name_H-M   'P 1'
#
loop_
_entity.id
_entity.type
_entity.pdbx_description
1 polymer ?
#
loop_
_entity_poly.entity_id
_entity_poly.type
_entity_poly.pdbx_seq_one_letter_code
_entity_poly.pdbx_strand_id
1 'polypeptide(L)'
;MGTFRSISVVSILAFAACGGGSDAKPDAPVIIIPDAAIDAPPDAFEPQFDLSCRGNTGPTTAPPTITLSGAVNEVVLNGVTPSVQASHAATVDACKNNCVDADKLDTKVTPASGCPSTGCAYESGNLSTGGVPLDGYLRTTKTNNRTTYVYPPAPIAASLAMIPVLSFTNGAFSGLSLFLSVTQDPAKGMLLVAFLDCANMPISDTANITLSIKQNGVAVQGTTEKDLSALAPQLAGTFGVFNVPVGATEVGGSYKGMALRARVVGSFAASSTLTAIRPGF
;
A
#
# COMPACT_ATOMS: atom_id res chain seq x y z
N MET A 1 -23.77 14.37 10.59
CA MET A 1 -23.17 15.51 9.85
C MET A 1 -22.03 16.05 10.70
N GLY A 2 -20.81 15.55 10.49
CA GLY A 2 -19.62 15.98 11.22
C GLY A 2 -18.73 16.80 10.31
N THR A 3 -18.53 18.06 10.64
CA THR A 3 -17.63 19.00 9.96
C THR A 3 -16.17 18.60 10.21
N PHE A 4 -15.46 18.14 9.19
CA PHE A 4 -14.01 18.01 9.24
C PHE A 4 -13.34 19.33 8.84
N ARG A 5 -12.44 19.79 9.71
CA ARG A 5 -11.66 21.02 9.56
C ARG A 5 -10.57 20.83 8.49
N SER A 6 -10.57 21.69 7.48
CA SER A 6 -9.45 21.88 6.56
C SER A 6 -8.22 22.38 7.31
N ILE A 7 -7.10 21.69 7.18
CA ILE A 7 -5.78 22.21 7.53
C ILE A 7 -5.19 22.80 6.25
N SER A 8 -5.13 24.14 6.21
CA SER A 8 -4.45 24.90 5.17
C SER A 8 -2.94 24.64 5.23
N VAL A 9 -2.36 24.16 4.14
CA VAL A 9 -0.91 24.12 3.95
C VAL A 9 -0.45 25.53 3.59
N VAL A 10 0.39 26.10 4.45
CA VAL A 10 1.09 27.37 4.24
C VAL A 10 2.12 27.18 3.12
N SER A 11 1.93 27.91 2.02
CA SER A 11 2.89 28.03 0.93
C SER A 11 4.13 28.80 1.39
N ILE A 12 5.29 28.13 1.42
CA ILE A 12 6.59 28.80 1.57
C ILE A 12 7.07 29.19 0.18
N LEU A 13 7.01 30.50 -0.10
CA LEU A 13 7.57 31.17 -1.26
C LEU A 13 9.11 31.10 -1.22
N ALA A 14 9.71 30.63 -2.30
CA ALA A 14 11.15 30.63 -2.50
C ALA A 14 11.67 31.99 -2.98
N PHE A 15 12.75 32.40 -2.34
CA PHE A 15 13.72 33.47 -2.57
C PHE A 15 13.79 34.09 -3.97
N ALA A 16 13.55 35.40 -4.03
CA ALA A 16 14.16 36.28 -5.02
C ALA A 16 15.54 36.73 -4.51
N ALA A 17 16.59 36.39 -5.26
CA ALA A 17 17.92 36.91 -5.07
C ALA A 17 17.98 38.37 -5.54
N CYS A 18 18.34 39.30 -4.64
CA CYS A 18 18.74 40.65 -5.00
C CYS A 18 20.12 40.90 -4.38
N GLY A 19 21.11 41.07 -5.24
CA GLY A 19 22.47 41.42 -4.85
C GLY A 19 22.64 42.93 -4.62
N GLY A 20 23.77 43.26 -3.99
CA GLY A 20 24.47 44.54 -4.14
C GLY A 20 24.13 45.61 -3.11
N GLY A 21 24.99 45.76 -2.11
CA GLY A 21 24.96 46.90 -1.18
C GLY A 21 26.03 46.80 -0.11
N SER A 22 27.24 47.27 -0.43
CA SER A 22 28.37 47.37 0.48
C SER A 22 28.18 48.57 1.41
N ASP A 23 27.90 48.34 2.68
CA ASP A 23 28.03 49.36 3.73
C ASP A 23 28.56 48.71 5.01
N ALA A 24 29.83 48.98 5.31
CA ALA A 24 30.47 48.59 6.56
C ALA A 24 29.82 49.36 7.71
N LYS A 25 29.00 48.67 8.51
CA LYS A 25 28.47 49.18 9.77
C LYS A 25 29.31 48.68 10.96
N PRO A 26 29.38 49.44 12.05
CA PRO A 26 30.26 49.17 13.19
C PRO A 26 29.86 47.87 13.89
N ASP A 27 30.85 47.07 14.28
CA ASP A 27 30.66 45.82 15.01
C ASP A 27 29.81 46.04 16.27
N ALA A 28 28.63 45.43 16.29
CA ALA A 28 27.77 45.41 17.46
C ALA A 28 28.41 44.52 18.54
N PRO A 29 28.36 44.93 19.82
CA PRO A 29 28.93 44.14 20.91
C PRO A 29 28.26 42.77 20.98
N VAL A 30 29.07 41.72 21.08
CA VAL A 30 28.63 40.34 21.28
C VAL A 30 27.89 40.25 22.62
N ILE A 31 26.56 40.26 22.56
CA ILE A 31 25.71 39.97 23.70
C ILE A 31 25.70 38.45 23.86
N ILE A 32 26.42 37.95 24.86
CA ILE A 32 26.33 36.56 25.29
C ILE A 32 24.98 36.41 26.00
N ILE A 33 23.96 36.00 25.25
CA ILE A 33 22.68 35.60 25.84
C ILE A 33 22.92 34.21 26.46
N PRO A 34 22.73 34.02 27.77
CA PRO A 34 22.87 32.71 28.38
C PRO A 34 21.88 31.75 27.72
N ASP A 35 22.39 30.60 27.25
CA ASP A 35 21.58 29.56 26.62
C ASP A 35 20.36 29.25 27.48
N ALA A 36 19.17 29.48 26.91
CA ALA A 36 17.93 29.05 27.53
C ALA A 36 18.03 27.53 27.74
N ALA A 37 17.71 27.07 28.95
CA ALA A 37 17.65 25.65 29.25
C ALA A 37 16.78 24.98 28.18
N ILE A 38 17.37 24.00 27.47
CA ILE A 38 16.66 23.17 26.50
C ILE A 38 15.70 22.31 27.31
N ASP A 39 14.54 22.87 27.63
CA ASP A 39 13.38 22.19 28.18
C ASP A 39 12.60 21.61 27.01
N ALA A 40 13.27 20.73 26.25
CA ALA A 40 12.62 19.98 25.19
C ALA A 40 11.65 19.01 25.88
N PRO A 41 10.34 19.06 25.53
CA PRO A 41 9.38 18.13 26.09
C PRO A 41 9.87 16.69 25.85
N PRO A 42 9.66 15.77 26.82
CA PRO A 42 10.13 14.40 26.71
C PRO A 42 9.68 13.81 25.37
N ASP A 43 10.65 13.20 24.66
CA ASP A 43 10.45 12.62 23.33
C ASP A 43 9.15 11.83 23.27
N ALA A 44 8.33 12.12 22.25
CA ALA A 44 7.08 11.42 22.03
C ALA A 44 7.34 9.92 22.02
N PHE A 45 6.65 9.18 22.91
CA PHE A 45 6.75 7.74 23.02
C PHE A 45 6.69 7.10 21.62
N GLU A 46 7.68 6.24 21.30
CA GLU A 46 7.67 5.49 20.05
C GLU A 46 6.31 4.79 19.88
N PRO A 47 5.68 4.84 18.69
CA PRO A 47 4.45 4.13 18.44
C PRO A 47 4.64 2.64 18.74
N GLN A 48 3.90 2.12 19.73
CA GLN A 48 3.91 0.70 20.01
C GLN A 48 2.92 0.01 19.06
N PHE A 49 3.45 -0.75 18.11
CA PHE A 49 2.66 -1.59 17.20
C PHE A 49 2.17 -2.85 17.91
N ASP A 50 0.93 -3.28 17.64
CA ASP A 50 0.38 -4.50 18.23
C ASP A 50 0.93 -5.74 17.53
N LEU A 51 1.81 -6.49 18.21
CA LEU A 51 2.38 -7.74 17.69
C LEU A 51 1.80 -8.99 18.37
N SER A 52 0.68 -8.85 19.10
CA SER A 52 0.10 -9.91 19.95
C SER A 52 -0.36 -11.15 19.19
N CYS A 53 -0.78 -11.02 17.93
CA CYS A 53 -1.21 -12.13 17.07
C CYS A 53 -0.06 -13.02 16.57
N ARG A 54 1.19 -12.71 16.90
CA ARG A 54 2.35 -13.48 16.45
C ARG A 54 2.26 -14.95 16.89
N GLY A 55 2.49 -15.85 15.94
CA GLY A 55 2.48 -17.29 16.21
C GLY A 55 1.08 -17.92 16.26
N ASN A 56 0.01 -17.14 16.16
CA ASN A 56 -1.34 -17.69 15.97
C ASN A 56 -1.34 -18.59 14.74
N THR A 57 -2.08 -19.70 14.82
CA THR A 57 -2.34 -20.54 13.65
C THR A 57 -3.38 -19.90 12.75
N GLY A 58 -3.44 -20.35 11.50
CA GLY A 58 -4.46 -19.88 10.57
C GLY A 58 -5.85 -20.27 11.01
N PRO A 59 -6.87 -19.52 10.56
CA PRO A 59 -8.23 -20.00 10.71
C PRO A 59 -8.33 -21.35 9.99
N THR A 60 -9.01 -22.30 10.63
CA THR A 60 -9.29 -23.64 10.07
C THR A 60 -10.75 -23.81 9.69
N THR A 61 -11.62 -22.88 10.10
CA THR A 61 -13.07 -22.91 9.89
C THR A 61 -13.55 -21.57 9.34
N ALA A 62 -14.59 -21.60 8.50
CA ALA A 62 -15.30 -20.42 8.01
C ALA A 62 -16.82 -20.65 8.04
N PRO A 63 -17.66 -19.59 8.12
CA PRO A 63 -19.08 -19.70 7.84
C PRO A 63 -19.33 -20.24 6.42
N PRO A 64 -20.44 -20.96 6.15
CA PRO A 64 -20.70 -21.57 4.84
C PRO A 64 -20.63 -20.60 3.66
N THR A 65 -20.97 -19.33 3.92
CA THR A 65 -20.86 -18.24 2.96
C THR A 65 -20.19 -17.03 3.58
N ILE A 66 -19.38 -16.33 2.79
CA ILE A 66 -18.76 -15.05 3.14
C ILE A 66 -19.05 -14.01 2.04
N THR A 67 -18.83 -12.74 2.36
CA THR A 67 -18.91 -11.62 1.40
C THR A 67 -17.63 -10.79 1.47
N LEU A 68 -17.22 -10.23 0.33
CA LEU A 68 -16.08 -9.33 0.22
C LEU A 68 -16.60 -7.97 -0.25
N SER A 69 -16.34 -6.93 0.52
CA SER A 69 -16.70 -5.56 0.14
C SER A 69 -15.56 -4.59 0.37
N GLY A 70 -15.58 -3.50 -0.38
CA GLY A 70 -14.51 -2.52 -0.33
C GLY A 70 -14.72 -1.40 -1.32
N ALA A 71 -13.63 -0.71 -1.65
CA ALA A 71 -13.64 0.38 -2.62
C ALA A 71 -12.48 0.24 -3.60
N VAL A 72 -12.77 0.50 -4.89
CA VAL A 72 -11.76 0.58 -5.94
C VAL A 72 -11.34 2.03 -6.15
N ASN A 73 -10.06 2.25 -5.96
CA ASN A 73 -9.36 3.48 -6.23
C ASN A 73 -8.38 3.29 -7.37
N GLU A 74 -8.01 4.39 -8.02
CA GLU A 74 -6.94 4.43 -9.00
C GLU A 74 -6.00 5.58 -8.72
N VAL A 75 -4.71 5.32 -8.94
CA VAL A 75 -3.71 6.37 -8.99
C VAL A 75 -3.68 6.94 -10.41
N VAL A 76 -3.83 8.26 -10.49
CA VAL A 76 -3.71 9.04 -11.71
C VAL A 76 -2.67 10.13 -11.53
N LEU A 77 -2.11 10.61 -12.65
CA LEU A 77 -1.26 11.80 -12.65
C LEU A 77 -2.08 12.99 -13.09
N ASN A 78 -2.12 14.01 -12.23
CA ASN A 78 -2.60 15.33 -12.57
C ASN A 78 -1.38 16.21 -12.79
N GLY A 79 -0.88 16.21 -14.04
CA GLY A 79 0.44 16.77 -14.37
C GLY A 79 1.56 15.84 -13.89
N VAL A 80 2.38 16.32 -12.95
CA VAL A 80 3.49 15.55 -12.35
C VAL A 80 3.16 14.99 -10.97
N THR A 81 2.01 15.36 -10.41
CA THR A 81 1.63 14.97 -9.05
C THR A 81 0.70 13.75 -9.10
N PRO A 82 1.06 12.64 -8.43
CA PRO A 82 0.15 11.51 -8.28
C PRO A 82 -1.01 11.91 -7.37
N SER A 83 -2.21 11.45 -7.72
CA SER A 83 -3.41 11.59 -6.90
C SER A 83 -4.21 10.30 -6.92
N VAL A 84 -4.93 10.04 -5.83
CA VAL A 84 -5.83 8.89 -5.71
C VAL A 84 -7.25 9.36 -5.97
N GLN A 85 -7.94 8.69 -6.88
CA GLN A 85 -9.35 8.96 -7.19
C GLN A 85 -10.16 7.66 -7.28
N ALA A 86 -11.48 7.79 -7.28
CA ALA A 86 -12.35 6.63 -7.44
C ALA A 86 -12.25 6.02 -8.85
N SER A 87 -12.07 4.70 -8.92
CA SER A 87 -11.95 4.00 -10.20
C SER A 87 -13.32 3.55 -10.69
N HIS A 88 -13.95 4.39 -11.49
CA HIS A 88 -15.24 4.10 -12.13
C HIS A 88 -15.11 2.98 -13.17
N ALA A 89 -16.20 2.21 -13.34
CA ALA A 89 -16.32 1.13 -14.33
C ALA A 89 -15.18 0.08 -14.28
N ALA A 90 -14.54 -0.09 -13.12
CA ALA A 90 -13.63 -1.20 -12.87
C ALA A 90 -14.41 -2.51 -12.67
N THR A 91 -13.90 -3.61 -13.21
CA THR A 91 -14.39 -4.96 -12.96
C THR A 91 -13.58 -5.58 -11.84
N VAL A 92 -14.23 -6.06 -10.79
CA VAL A 92 -13.66 -6.75 -9.63
C VAL A 92 -14.15 -8.19 -9.64
N ASP A 93 -13.24 -9.12 -9.86
CA ASP A 93 -13.48 -10.55 -9.74
C ASP A 93 -13.01 -11.05 -8.37
N ALA A 94 -13.86 -11.78 -7.66
CA ALA A 94 -13.42 -12.60 -6.54
C ALA A 94 -12.89 -13.93 -7.10
N CYS A 95 -11.64 -14.24 -6.81
CA CYS A 95 -10.90 -15.32 -7.44
C CYS A 95 -10.37 -16.32 -6.42
N LYS A 96 -10.19 -17.56 -6.86
CA LYS A 96 -9.23 -18.52 -6.31
C LYS A 96 -8.32 -19.01 -7.44
N ASN A 97 -7.21 -19.68 -7.11
CA ASN A 97 -6.32 -20.33 -8.09
C ASN A 97 -5.97 -19.43 -9.30
N ASN A 98 -6.49 -19.73 -10.51
CA ASN A 98 -6.19 -19.02 -11.76
C ASN A 98 -7.26 -18.00 -12.20
N CYS A 99 -8.38 -17.91 -11.48
CA CYS A 99 -9.53 -17.05 -11.80
C CYS A 99 -10.12 -17.25 -13.21
N VAL A 100 -10.30 -18.51 -13.62
CA VAL A 100 -11.00 -18.91 -14.85
C VAL A 100 -12.12 -19.89 -14.49
N ASP A 101 -13.25 -19.82 -15.21
CA ASP A 101 -14.42 -20.69 -15.00
C ASP A 101 -14.85 -20.76 -13.52
N ALA A 102 -14.80 -21.95 -12.92
CA ALA A 102 -15.19 -22.19 -11.53
C ALA A 102 -14.24 -21.57 -10.49
N ASP A 103 -13.05 -21.13 -10.91
CA ASP A 103 -12.11 -20.40 -10.06
C ASP A 103 -12.43 -18.90 -9.98
N LYS A 104 -13.34 -18.40 -10.83
CA LYS A 104 -13.93 -17.06 -10.72
C LYS A 104 -15.24 -17.14 -9.94
N LEU A 105 -15.17 -16.77 -8.66
CA LEU A 105 -16.23 -16.97 -7.68
C LEU A 105 -17.36 -15.95 -7.79
N ASP A 106 -17.02 -14.71 -8.15
CA ASP A 106 -17.98 -13.64 -8.41
C ASP A 106 -17.35 -12.55 -9.29
N THR A 107 -18.18 -11.73 -9.94
CA THR A 107 -17.76 -10.57 -10.73
C THR A 107 -18.67 -9.39 -10.41
N LYS A 108 -18.07 -8.24 -10.10
CA LYS A 108 -18.77 -6.97 -9.88
C LYS A 108 -18.16 -5.88 -10.73
N VAL A 109 -19.01 -4.99 -11.25
CA VAL A 109 -18.56 -3.79 -11.96
C VAL A 109 -18.93 -2.60 -11.10
N THR A 110 -17.94 -1.79 -10.73
CA THR A 110 -18.17 -0.55 -10.00
C THR A 110 -19.01 0.43 -10.84
N PRO A 111 -19.76 1.36 -10.22
CA PRO A 111 -20.56 2.34 -10.95
C PRO A 111 -19.76 3.11 -12.01
N ALA A 112 -20.39 3.42 -13.14
CA ALA A 112 -19.79 4.21 -14.21
C ALA A 112 -19.63 5.70 -13.83
N SER A 113 -20.39 6.18 -12.85
CA SER A 113 -20.34 7.54 -12.31
C SER A 113 -20.85 7.56 -10.87
N GLY A 114 -20.68 8.68 -10.16
CA GLY A 114 -21.25 8.90 -8.83
C GLY A 114 -20.51 8.23 -7.68
N CYS A 115 -19.26 7.81 -7.87
CA CYS A 115 -18.46 7.30 -6.77
C CYS A 115 -17.97 8.42 -5.84
N PRO A 116 -17.92 8.20 -4.51
CA PRO A 116 -17.33 9.15 -3.58
C PRO A 116 -15.81 9.25 -3.80
N SER A 117 -15.19 10.32 -3.31
CA SER A 117 -13.73 10.53 -3.40
C SER A 117 -12.89 9.44 -2.72
N THR A 118 -13.50 8.65 -1.83
CA THR A 118 -12.87 7.54 -1.11
C THR A 118 -12.81 6.24 -1.92
N GLY A 119 -13.41 6.21 -3.12
CA GLY A 119 -13.38 5.07 -4.04
C GLY A 119 -14.76 4.59 -4.46
N CYS A 120 -14.80 3.81 -5.54
CA CYS A 120 -16.04 3.18 -5.99
C CYS A 120 -16.32 1.91 -5.21
N ALA A 121 -17.44 1.86 -4.50
CA ALA A 121 -17.82 0.69 -3.72
C ALA A 121 -18.05 -0.55 -4.60
N TYR A 122 -17.69 -1.71 -4.07
CA TYR A 122 -18.11 -3.01 -4.58
C TYR A 122 -18.48 -3.92 -3.40
N GLU A 123 -19.33 -4.89 -3.67
CA GLU A 123 -19.70 -5.94 -2.74
C GLU A 123 -19.96 -7.22 -3.54
N SER A 124 -19.27 -8.29 -3.17
CA SER A 124 -19.47 -9.59 -3.79
C SER A 124 -20.84 -10.18 -3.42
N GLY A 125 -21.30 -11.15 -4.20
CA GLY A 125 -22.33 -12.08 -3.75
C GLY A 125 -21.84 -12.96 -2.59
N ASN A 126 -22.70 -13.88 -2.16
CA ASN A 126 -22.35 -14.91 -1.19
C ASN A 126 -21.35 -15.90 -1.81
N LEU A 127 -20.11 -15.86 -1.34
CA LEU A 127 -19.06 -16.78 -1.76
C LEU A 127 -19.11 -18.02 -0.88
N SER A 128 -19.29 -19.20 -1.49
CA SER A 128 -19.29 -20.48 -0.76
C SER A 128 -17.87 -20.83 -0.30
N THR A 129 -17.73 -21.13 0.99
CA THR A 129 -16.46 -21.57 1.61
C THR A 129 -16.43 -23.08 1.86
N GLY A 130 -17.60 -23.74 1.86
CA GLY A 130 -17.71 -25.14 2.28
C GLY A 130 -17.27 -25.40 3.73
N GLY A 131 -17.25 -24.37 4.58
CA GLY A 131 -16.78 -24.47 5.97
C GLY A 131 -15.27 -24.28 6.14
N VAL A 132 -14.52 -24.07 5.05
CA VAL A 132 -13.05 -23.92 5.05
C VAL A 132 -12.66 -22.52 4.60
N PRO A 133 -11.72 -21.84 5.27
CA PRO A 133 -11.26 -20.52 4.84
C PRO A 133 -10.78 -20.50 3.38
N LEU A 134 -11.17 -19.46 2.66
CA LEU A 134 -10.88 -19.32 1.24
C LEU A 134 -9.48 -18.72 1.04
N ASP A 135 -8.56 -19.46 0.41
CA ASP A 135 -7.31 -18.89 -0.11
C ASP A 135 -7.58 -18.21 -1.45
N GLY A 136 -8.17 -17.02 -1.38
CA GLY A 136 -8.64 -16.25 -2.52
C GLY A 136 -7.98 -14.89 -2.62
N TYR A 137 -8.22 -14.23 -3.75
CA TYR A 137 -7.75 -12.88 -4.03
C TYR A 137 -8.79 -12.13 -4.86
N LEU A 138 -8.66 -10.81 -4.95
CA LEU A 138 -9.44 -10.00 -5.88
C LEU A 138 -8.61 -9.71 -7.13
N ARG A 139 -9.18 -9.86 -8.32
CA ARG A 139 -8.59 -9.38 -9.58
C ARG A 139 -9.40 -8.19 -10.06
N THR A 140 -8.74 -7.07 -10.28
CA THR A 140 -9.38 -5.84 -10.76
C THR A 140 -8.82 -5.45 -12.12
N THR A 141 -9.71 -5.24 -13.08
CA THR A 141 -9.39 -4.81 -14.45
C THR A 141 -10.17 -3.56 -14.80
N LYS A 142 -9.53 -2.69 -15.58
CA LYS A 142 -10.16 -1.49 -16.17
C LYS A 142 -9.36 -1.10 -17.41
N THR A 143 -10.05 -0.66 -18.45
CA THR A 143 -9.41 -0.16 -19.67
C THR A 143 -8.42 0.96 -19.33
N ASN A 144 -7.21 0.89 -19.92
CA ASN A 144 -6.08 1.82 -19.68
C ASN A 144 -5.46 1.79 -18.27
N ASN A 145 -5.88 0.85 -17.42
CA ASN A 145 -5.24 0.58 -16.13
C ASN A 145 -4.49 -0.75 -16.18
N ARG A 146 -3.50 -0.88 -15.31
CA ARG A 146 -2.86 -2.16 -15.04
C ARG A 146 -3.81 -3.06 -14.26
N THR A 147 -3.84 -4.34 -14.62
CA THR A 147 -4.55 -5.34 -13.82
C THR A 147 -3.95 -5.36 -12.42
N THR A 148 -4.84 -5.35 -11.43
CA THR A 148 -4.46 -5.31 -10.02
C THR A 148 -4.94 -6.58 -9.33
N TYR A 149 -4.06 -7.23 -8.58
CA TYR A 149 -4.39 -8.42 -7.78
C TYR A 149 -4.29 -8.07 -6.31
N VAL A 150 -5.32 -8.32 -5.50
CA VAL A 150 -5.29 -8.02 -4.06
C VAL A 150 -5.42 -9.31 -3.27
N TYR A 151 -4.34 -9.66 -2.58
CA TYR A 151 -4.26 -10.85 -1.75
C TYR A 151 -4.45 -10.46 -0.27
N PRO A 152 -5.51 -10.91 0.42
CA PRO A 152 -5.71 -10.65 1.85
C PRO A 152 -4.61 -11.31 2.69
N PRO A 153 -4.12 -10.72 3.80
CA PRO A 153 -2.95 -11.22 4.56
C PRO A 153 -3.08 -12.65 5.12
N ALA A 154 -4.27 -13.24 5.06
CA ALA A 154 -4.56 -14.62 5.44
C ALA A 154 -5.73 -15.18 4.61
N PRO A 155 -5.94 -16.51 4.59
CA PRO A 155 -7.14 -17.11 4.06
C PRO A 155 -8.39 -16.50 4.70
N ILE A 156 -9.40 -16.29 3.87
CA ILE A 156 -10.59 -15.53 4.23
C ILE A 156 -11.55 -16.44 4.98
N ALA A 157 -11.64 -16.24 6.29
CA ALA A 157 -12.46 -17.07 7.18
C ALA A 157 -13.77 -16.40 7.63
N ALA A 158 -13.99 -15.14 7.27
CA ALA A 158 -15.20 -14.37 7.57
C ALA A 158 -15.42 -13.35 6.45
N SER A 159 -16.62 -12.75 6.41
CA SER A 159 -16.86 -11.60 5.53
C SER A 159 -15.87 -10.48 5.84
N LEU A 160 -15.26 -9.94 4.79
CA LEU A 160 -14.32 -8.84 4.88
C LEU A 160 -14.95 -7.59 4.27
N ALA A 161 -14.88 -6.49 5.00
CA ALA A 161 -15.32 -5.18 4.54
C ALA A 161 -14.12 -4.25 4.37
N MET A 162 -14.35 -3.15 3.65
CA MET A 162 -13.36 -2.08 3.44
C MET A 162 -12.04 -2.56 2.81
N ILE A 163 -12.06 -3.63 2.00
CA ILE A 163 -10.85 -4.08 1.30
C ILE A 163 -10.44 -3.02 0.27
N PRO A 164 -9.29 -2.36 0.45
CA PRO A 164 -8.84 -1.34 -0.49
C PRO A 164 -8.29 -2.01 -1.75
N VAL A 165 -8.79 -1.61 -2.91
CA VAL A 165 -8.18 -1.95 -4.20
C VAL A 165 -7.56 -0.67 -4.76
N LEU A 166 -6.25 -0.65 -4.95
CA LEU A 166 -5.54 0.46 -5.56
C LEU A 166 -4.99 0.04 -6.92
N SER A 167 -5.64 0.50 -7.98
CA SER A 167 -5.18 0.30 -9.35
C SER A 167 -4.32 1.47 -9.83
N PHE A 168 -3.58 1.26 -10.92
CA PHE A 168 -2.75 2.30 -11.53
C PHE A 168 -3.15 2.47 -12.98
N THR A 169 -3.41 3.70 -13.41
CA THR A 169 -3.41 3.99 -14.85
C THR A 169 -2.01 3.71 -15.42
N ASN A 170 -1.93 3.34 -16.71
CA ASN A 170 -0.63 3.12 -17.36
C ASN A 170 0.28 4.35 -17.26
N GLY A 171 -0.31 5.54 -17.42
CA GLY A 171 0.40 6.81 -17.24
C GLY A 171 0.93 7.01 -15.82
N ALA A 172 0.10 6.78 -14.80
CA ALA A 172 0.52 6.92 -13.41
C ALA A 172 1.59 5.94 -12.99
N PHE A 173 1.49 4.69 -13.43
CA PHE A 173 2.54 3.71 -13.18
C PHE A 173 3.87 4.11 -13.83
N SER A 174 3.84 4.62 -15.07
CA SER A 174 5.03 5.12 -15.76
C SER A 174 5.66 6.30 -15.02
N GLY A 175 4.86 7.30 -14.63
CA GLY A 175 5.36 8.44 -13.86
C GLY A 175 5.86 8.06 -12.46
N LEU A 176 5.22 7.09 -11.80
CA LEU A 176 5.72 6.52 -10.54
C LEU A 176 7.10 5.88 -10.73
N SER A 177 7.25 5.08 -11.78
CA SER A 177 8.53 4.42 -12.10
C SER A 177 9.63 5.46 -12.35
N LEU A 178 9.33 6.51 -13.10
CA LEU A 178 10.26 7.62 -13.32
C LEU A 178 10.61 8.36 -12.02
N PHE A 179 9.61 8.73 -11.21
CA PHE A 179 9.79 9.44 -9.94
C PHE A 179 10.68 8.64 -8.98
N LEU A 180 10.48 7.33 -8.91
CA LEU A 180 11.27 6.44 -8.06
C LEU A 180 12.62 6.05 -8.70
N SER A 181 12.91 6.53 -9.90
CA SER A 181 14.10 6.17 -10.70
C SER A 181 14.22 4.65 -10.88
N VAL A 182 13.11 4.01 -11.26
CA VAL A 182 13.00 2.59 -11.53
C VAL A 182 12.63 2.38 -13.00
N THR A 183 13.39 1.53 -13.69
CA THR A 183 13.01 1.03 -15.01
C THR A 183 12.19 -0.25 -14.84
N GLN A 184 10.88 -0.20 -15.11
CA GLN A 184 10.03 -1.39 -15.07
C GLN A 184 10.14 -2.18 -16.38
N ASP A 185 10.41 -3.49 -16.25
CA ASP A 185 10.29 -4.49 -17.29
C ASP A 185 8.81 -4.90 -17.46
N PRO A 186 8.22 -4.73 -18.67
CA PRO A 186 6.82 -5.10 -18.92
C PRO A 186 6.55 -6.60 -18.82
N ALA A 187 7.56 -7.46 -18.97
CA ALA A 187 7.42 -8.91 -18.79
C ALA A 187 7.36 -9.33 -17.31
N LYS A 188 7.50 -8.37 -16.38
CA LYS A 188 7.49 -8.59 -14.94
C LYS A 188 6.38 -7.81 -14.24
N GLY A 189 6.09 -8.19 -13.00
CA GLY A 189 5.10 -7.54 -12.14
C GLY A 189 5.70 -6.49 -11.22
N MET A 190 4.81 -5.78 -10.53
CA MET A 190 5.11 -4.97 -9.35
C MET A 190 4.36 -5.56 -8.15
N LEU A 191 5.00 -5.65 -6.99
CA LEU A 191 4.33 -5.92 -5.72
C LEU A 191 4.21 -4.63 -4.89
N LEU A 192 3.07 -4.45 -4.23
CA LEU A 192 2.88 -3.50 -3.15
C LEU A 192 2.68 -4.31 -1.87
N VAL A 193 3.60 -4.15 -0.92
CA VAL A 193 3.64 -4.95 0.30
C VAL A 193 3.49 -4.02 1.49
N ALA A 194 2.31 -4.05 2.13
CA ALA A 194 2.06 -3.33 3.37
C ALA A 194 2.51 -4.15 4.57
N PHE A 195 3.22 -3.55 5.51
CA PHE A 195 3.50 -4.13 6.82
C PHE A 195 2.46 -3.63 7.80
N LEU A 196 1.66 -4.54 8.33
CA LEU A 196 0.58 -4.24 9.25
C LEU A 196 0.84 -4.91 10.60
N ASP A 197 0.39 -4.28 11.67
CA ASP A 197 0.30 -4.88 12.98
C ASP A 197 -0.97 -5.75 13.10
N CYS A 198 -1.22 -6.31 14.28
CA CYS A 198 -2.35 -7.20 14.54
C CYS A 198 -3.71 -6.46 14.59
N ALA A 199 -3.69 -5.13 14.77
CA ALA A 199 -4.86 -4.27 14.69
C ALA A 199 -5.11 -3.73 13.27
N ASN A 200 -4.35 -4.21 12.26
CA ASN A 200 -4.33 -3.72 10.89
C ASN A 200 -3.85 -2.27 10.75
N MET A 201 -3.08 -1.76 11.71
CA MET A 201 -2.40 -0.48 11.56
C MET A 201 -1.09 -0.66 10.79
N PRO A 202 -0.75 0.24 9.85
CA PRO A 202 0.54 0.20 9.18
C PRO A 202 1.71 0.39 10.16
N ILE A 203 2.72 -0.47 10.03
CA ILE A 203 4.01 -0.33 10.72
C ILE A 203 4.81 0.74 9.99
N SER A 204 4.68 1.99 10.44
CA SER A 204 5.28 3.16 9.78
C SER A 204 6.77 3.35 10.06
N ASP A 205 7.35 2.56 10.98
CA ASP A 205 8.78 2.55 11.31
C ASP A 205 9.56 1.75 10.25
N THR A 206 9.66 2.32 9.04
CA THR A 206 10.23 1.64 7.86
C THR A 206 11.72 1.39 7.97
N ALA A 207 12.44 2.15 8.81
CA ALA A 207 13.86 1.93 9.09
C ALA A 207 14.14 0.58 9.78
N ASN A 208 13.15 0.01 10.46
CA ASN A 208 13.25 -1.26 11.16
C ASN A 208 12.58 -2.42 10.40
N ILE A 209 12.11 -2.18 9.17
CA ILE A 209 11.50 -3.19 8.32
C ILE A 209 12.54 -3.76 7.36
N THR A 210 12.57 -5.09 7.23
CA THR A 210 13.27 -5.78 6.14
C THR A 210 12.27 -6.55 5.29
N LEU A 211 12.28 -6.36 3.98
CA LEU A 211 11.45 -7.12 3.05
C LEU A 211 12.19 -8.37 2.54
N SER A 212 11.45 -9.43 2.26
CA SER A 212 11.98 -10.66 1.66
C SER A 212 11.07 -11.14 0.55
N ILE A 213 11.61 -11.22 -0.67
CA ILE A 213 10.90 -11.65 -1.87
C ILE A 213 11.61 -12.87 -2.44
N LYS A 214 10.94 -14.02 -2.46
CA LYS A 214 11.51 -15.28 -2.94
C LYS A 214 10.63 -15.97 -3.96
N GLN A 215 11.25 -16.70 -4.88
CA GLN A 215 10.59 -17.65 -5.76
C GLN A 215 11.35 -18.97 -5.68
N ASN A 216 10.62 -20.08 -5.52
CA ASN A 216 11.21 -21.42 -5.34
C ASN A 216 12.25 -21.47 -4.19
N GLY A 217 11.98 -20.75 -3.10
CA GLY A 217 12.87 -20.69 -1.93
C GLY A 217 14.11 -19.80 -2.10
N VAL A 218 14.32 -19.19 -3.26
CA VAL A 218 15.50 -18.35 -3.57
C VAL A 218 15.10 -16.88 -3.67
N ALA A 219 15.92 -15.98 -3.12
CA ALA A 219 15.71 -14.54 -3.23
C ALA A 219 15.69 -14.10 -4.70
N VAL A 220 14.64 -13.38 -5.09
CA VAL A 220 14.49 -12.87 -6.45
C VAL A 220 15.58 -11.83 -6.73
N GLN A 221 16.31 -12.01 -7.83
CA GLN A 221 17.37 -11.09 -8.24
C GLN A 221 16.83 -10.03 -9.21
N GLY A 222 17.47 -8.85 -9.22
CA GLY A 222 17.14 -7.75 -10.14
C GLY A 222 15.80 -7.06 -9.84
N THR A 223 15.28 -7.22 -8.62
CA THR A 223 14.16 -6.41 -8.11
C THR A 223 14.68 -5.09 -7.54
N THR A 224 13.86 -4.06 -7.63
CA THR A 224 14.14 -2.78 -6.96
C THR A 224 13.08 -2.54 -5.91
N GLU A 225 13.51 -2.39 -4.65
CA GLU A 225 12.63 -2.09 -3.52
C GLU A 225 12.62 -0.58 -3.26
N LYS A 226 11.43 -0.03 -3.00
CA LYS A 226 11.22 1.39 -2.70
C LYS A 226 10.22 1.53 -1.56
N ASP A 227 10.59 2.27 -0.53
CA ASP A 227 9.64 2.74 0.48
C ASP A 227 8.69 3.75 -0.18
N LEU A 228 7.39 3.48 -0.11
CA LEU A 228 6.35 4.32 -0.71
C LEU A 228 5.75 5.31 0.29
N SER A 229 6.19 5.31 1.55
CA SER A 229 5.72 6.23 2.60
C SER A 229 5.86 7.70 2.21
N ALA A 230 6.89 8.05 1.44
CA ALA A 230 7.14 9.40 0.95
C ALA A 230 6.13 9.87 -0.12
N LEU A 231 5.41 8.94 -0.77
CA LEU A 231 4.45 9.31 -1.81
C LEU A 231 3.15 9.85 -1.22
N ALA A 232 2.69 9.23 -0.14
CA ALA A 232 1.49 9.67 0.55
C ALA A 232 1.37 9.04 1.94
N PRO A 233 0.75 9.72 2.92
CA PRO A 233 0.57 9.20 4.28
C PRO A 233 -0.13 7.84 4.33
N GLN A 234 -1.07 7.57 3.42
CA GLN A 234 -1.78 6.28 3.35
C GLN A 234 -0.89 5.09 2.92
N LEU A 235 0.34 5.36 2.45
CA LEU A 235 1.32 4.33 2.07
C LEU A 235 2.41 4.17 3.12
N ALA A 236 2.23 4.71 4.32
CA ALA A 236 3.11 4.41 5.46
C ALA A 236 3.23 2.90 5.65
N GLY A 237 4.45 2.41 5.90
CA GLY A 237 4.71 0.98 6.05
C GLY A 237 4.52 0.14 4.78
N THR A 238 4.38 0.77 3.60
CA THR A 238 4.20 0.07 2.33
C THR A 238 5.43 0.17 1.44
N PHE A 239 5.87 -0.97 0.92
CA PHE A 239 7.01 -1.08 0.01
C PHE A 239 6.53 -1.45 -1.41
N GLY A 240 7.11 -0.82 -2.41
CA GLY A 240 6.99 -1.20 -3.81
C GLY A 240 8.16 -2.06 -4.22
N VAL A 241 7.90 -3.27 -4.73
CA VAL A 241 8.91 -4.16 -5.33
C VAL A 241 8.67 -4.23 -6.83
N PHE A 242 9.59 -3.67 -7.59
CA PHE A 242 9.51 -3.62 -9.04
C PHE A 242 10.27 -4.79 -9.67
N ASN A 243 9.94 -5.12 -10.91
CA ASN A 243 10.60 -6.16 -11.69
C ASN A 243 10.57 -7.56 -11.05
N VAL A 244 9.46 -7.93 -10.41
CA VAL A 244 9.28 -9.28 -9.87
C VAL A 244 8.88 -10.24 -11.01
N PRO A 245 9.64 -11.31 -11.29
CA PRO A 245 9.29 -12.27 -12.33
C PRO A 245 7.90 -12.87 -12.12
N VAL A 246 7.26 -13.31 -13.21
CA VAL A 246 5.94 -13.95 -13.15
C VAL A 246 6.03 -15.28 -12.41
N GLY A 247 5.05 -15.57 -11.57
CA GLY A 247 4.95 -16.84 -10.85
C GLY A 247 4.50 -16.68 -9.40
N ALA A 248 4.51 -17.81 -8.69
CA ALA A 248 4.25 -17.86 -7.25
C ALA A 248 5.44 -17.25 -6.51
N THR A 249 5.19 -16.19 -5.75
CA THR A 249 6.21 -15.40 -5.04
C THR A 249 5.91 -15.43 -3.54
N GLU A 250 6.86 -15.94 -2.76
CA GLU A 250 6.85 -15.79 -1.31
C GLU A 250 7.22 -14.35 -0.95
N VAL A 251 6.31 -13.68 -0.26
CA VAL A 251 6.44 -12.34 0.28
C VAL A 251 6.47 -12.46 1.80
N GLY A 252 7.58 -12.06 2.40
CA GLY A 252 7.80 -12.07 3.84
C GLY A 252 8.67 -10.90 4.27
N GLY A 253 9.05 -10.87 5.54
CA GLY A 253 9.86 -9.79 6.07
C GLY A 253 10.08 -9.89 7.57
N SER A 254 10.71 -8.87 8.13
CA SER A 254 10.92 -8.73 9.57
C SER A 254 10.70 -7.30 10.04
N TYR A 255 10.35 -7.12 11.31
CA TYR A 255 10.29 -5.83 11.99
C TYR A 255 11.13 -5.88 13.27
N LYS A 256 12.10 -4.97 13.44
CA LYS A 256 13.06 -4.98 14.56
C LYS A 256 13.71 -6.37 14.76
N GLY A 257 14.06 -7.04 13.65
CA GLY A 257 14.65 -8.39 13.62
C GLY A 257 13.67 -9.55 13.88
N MET A 258 12.40 -9.27 14.18
CA MET A 258 11.38 -10.31 14.36
C MET A 258 10.77 -10.68 13.02
N ALA A 259 10.95 -11.95 12.61
CA ALA A 259 10.30 -12.46 11.41
C ALA A 259 8.78 -12.34 11.51
N LEU A 260 8.19 -11.73 10.49
CA LEU A 260 6.74 -11.67 10.29
C LEU A 260 6.31 -12.82 9.38
N ARG A 261 5.01 -13.04 9.29
CA ARG A 261 4.48 -14.19 8.56
C ARG A 261 4.62 -14.00 7.05
N ALA A 262 5.43 -14.86 6.43
CA ALA A 262 5.53 -14.96 4.99
C ALA A 262 4.29 -15.63 4.37
N ARG A 263 4.05 -15.35 3.08
CA ARG A 263 2.96 -15.94 2.31
C ARG A 263 3.27 -15.96 0.83
N VAL A 264 2.58 -16.82 0.09
CA VAL A 264 2.71 -16.88 -1.37
C VAL A 264 1.61 -16.03 -2.03
N VAL A 265 2.00 -15.23 -3.02
CA VAL A 265 1.09 -14.47 -3.90
C VAL A 265 1.51 -14.65 -5.36
N GLY A 266 0.61 -14.41 -6.31
CA GLY A 266 0.95 -14.39 -7.73
C GLY A 266 1.58 -13.06 -8.15
N SER A 267 2.71 -13.12 -8.86
CA SER A 267 3.25 -12.02 -9.66
C SER A 267 2.88 -12.22 -11.13
N PHE A 268 2.45 -11.16 -11.80
CA PHE A 268 1.97 -11.20 -13.19
C PHE A 268 2.60 -10.09 -14.03
N ALA A 269 2.88 -10.39 -15.29
CA ALA A 269 3.46 -9.42 -16.23
C ALA A 269 2.54 -8.21 -16.38
N ALA A 270 3.13 -7.03 -16.52
CA ALA A 270 2.42 -5.76 -16.71
C ALA A 270 1.27 -5.49 -15.71
N SER A 271 1.34 -6.09 -14.52
CA SER A 271 0.31 -5.99 -13.48
C SER A 271 0.88 -5.46 -12.16
N SER A 272 0.01 -5.20 -11.20
CA SER A 272 0.35 -4.87 -9.81
C SER A 272 -0.30 -5.88 -8.87
N THR A 273 0.43 -6.37 -7.87
CA THR A 273 -0.09 -7.26 -6.83
C THR A 273 0.04 -6.60 -5.47
N LEU A 274 -1.06 -6.43 -4.75
CA LEU A 274 -1.13 -5.88 -3.42
C LEU A 274 -1.26 -7.02 -2.42
N THR A 275 -0.52 -6.93 -1.33
CA THR A 275 -0.59 -7.84 -0.20
C THR A 275 -0.19 -7.13 1.07
N ALA A 276 -0.54 -7.71 2.21
CA ALA A 276 -0.03 -7.30 3.50
C ALA A 276 0.74 -8.45 4.18
N ILE A 277 1.76 -8.08 4.94
CA ILE A 277 2.49 -8.93 5.89
C ILE A 277 2.08 -8.49 7.29
N ARG A 278 1.83 -9.47 8.17
CA ARG A 278 1.49 -9.24 9.58
C ARG A 278 2.17 -10.26 10.51
N PRO A 279 2.22 -10.03 11.82
CA PRO A 279 2.90 -10.93 12.76
C PRO A 279 2.30 -12.34 12.81
N GLY A 280 0.99 -12.48 12.64
CA GLY A 280 0.29 -13.75 12.63
C GLY A 280 -1.13 -13.65 12.08
N PHE A 281 -2.11 -14.32 12.70
CA PHE A 281 -3.48 -14.37 12.18
C PHE A 281 -4.50 -13.59 13.00
#